data_AF-A0A1Q3R1P8-F1
#
_entry.id   AF-A0A1Q3R1P8-F1
#
_cell.length_a   1.000
_cell.length_b   1.000
_cell.length_c   1.000
_cell.angle_alpha   90.00
_cell.angle_beta   90.00
_cell.angle_gamma   90.00
#
_symmetry.space_group_name_H-M   'P 1'
#
loop_
_entity.id
_entity.type
_entity.pdbx_description
1 polymer ?
#
loop_
_entity_poly.entity_id
_entity_poly.type
_entity_poly.pdbx_seq_one_letter_code
_entity_poly.pdbx_strand_id
1 'polypeptide(L)'
;MTTMNISLPDSLKAFVDEQVSQRGFGTSSEYVRELIRREQDRQHLRGLLLAGGASEAAAPVDEAYFTALRQRVHRAPGAAAHPRRRS
;
A
#
# COMPACT_ATOMS: atom_id res chain seq x y z
N MET A 1 -10.99 -3.18 19.65
CA MET A 1 -10.22 -1.99 19.22
C MET A 1 -9.43 -1.48 20.41
N THR A 2 -8.19 -1.04 20.20
CA THR A 2 -7.40 -0.36 21.22
C THR A 2 -7.58 1.14 21.05
N THR A 3 -7.83 1.87 22.14
CA THR A 3 -7.97 3.33 22.13
C THR A 3 -6.60 4.00 22.27
N MET A 4 -6.38 5.08 21.53
CA MET A 4 -5.17 5.90 21.60
C MET A 4 -5.57 7.36 21.80
N ASN A 5 -5.07 8.00 22.86
CA ASN A 5 -5.33 9.40 23.16
C ASN A 5 -4.16 10.25 22.67
N ILE A 6 -4.46 11.35 21.97
CA ILE A 6 -3.47 12.26 21.40
C ILE A 6 -3.89 13.67 21.76
N SER A 7 -2.97 14.46 22.33
CA SER A 7 -3.17 15.90 22.54
C SER A 7 -2.61 16.66 21.34
N LEU A 8 -3.40 17.58 20.80
CA LEU A 8 -3.03 18.39 19.65
C LEU A 8 -3.11 19.88 20.02
N PRO A 9 -2.18 20.73 19.59
CA PRO A 9 -2.35 22.18 19.60
C PRO A 9 -3.59 22.58 18.80
N ASP A 10 -4.19 23.73 19.15
CA ASP A 10 -5.42 24.22 18.51
C ASP A 10 -5.32 24.33 16.98
N SER A 11 -4.15 24.72 16.48
CA SER A 11 -3.88 24.81 15.04
C SER A 11 -4.00 23.46 14.33
N LEU A 12 -3.47 22.39 14.93
CA LEU A 12 -3.57 21.04 14.37
C LEU A 12 -4.97 20.47 14.51
N LYS A 13 -5.67 20.80 15.61
CA LYS A 13 -7.07 20.41 15.76
C LYS A 13 -7.95 21.04 14.67
N ALA A 14 -7.80 22.35 14.44
CA ALA A 14 -8.55 23.07 13.42
C ALA A 14 -8.32 22.47 12.01
N PHE A 15 -7.06 22.15 11.69
CA PHE A 15 -6.74 21.47 10.44
C PHE A 15 -7.43 20.10 10.33
N VAL A 16 -7.40 19.27 11.38
CA VAL A 16 -8.07 17.96 11.39
C VAL A 16 -9.57 18.11 11.18
N ASP A 17 -10.22 19.07 11.87
CA ASP A 17 -11.66 19.32 11.73
C ASP A 17 -12.03 19.75 10.30
N GLU A 18 -11.19 20.59 9.66
CA GLU A 18 -11.35 20.95 8.26
C GLU A 18 -11.25 19.71 7.34
N GLN A 19 -10.25 18.85 7.55
CA GLN A 19 -10.12 17.62 6.75
C GLN A 19 -11.30 16.67 6.93
N VAL A 20 -11.83 16.56 8.16
CA VAL A 20 -13.03 15.76 8.46
C VAL A 20 -14.24 16.29 7.68
N SER A 21 -14.48 17.60 7.72
CA SER A 21 -15.61 18.23 7.02
C SER A 21 -15.50 18.18 5.49
N GLN A 22 -14.32 18.42 4.93
CA GLN A 22 -14.12 18.52 3.47
C GLN A 22 -13.98 17.17 2.78
N ARG A 23 -13.35 16.19 3.44
CA ARG A 23 -13.04 14.88 2.82
C ARG A 23 -14.01 13.77 3.22
N GLY A 24 -15.08 14.11 3.94
CA GLY A 24 -16.16 13.19 4.28
C GLY A 24 -15.78 12.14 5.33
N PHE A 25 -14.77 12.39 6.18
CA PHE A 25 -14.51 11.51 7.31
C PHE A 25 -15.60 11.72 8.38
N GLY A 26 -16.00 10.66 9.07
CA GLY A 26 -16.99 10.74 10.13
C GLY A 26 -16.44 11.22 11.47
N THR A 27 -15.12 11.07 11.69
CA THR A 27 -14.45 11.46 12.95
C THR A 27 -12.98 11.84 12.74
N SER A 28 -12.41 12.62 13.66
CA SER A 28 -10.97 12.91 13.72
C SER A 28 -10.13 11.63 13.82
N SER A 29 -10.58 10.63 14.59
CA SER A 29 -9.89 9.33 14.69
C SER A 29 -9.86 8.56 13.38
N GLU A 30 -10.86 8.74 12.52
CA GLU A 30 -10.87 8.14 11.19
C GLU A 30 -9.86 8.80 10.26
N TYR A 31 -9.81 10.13 10.26
CA TYR A 31 -8.80 10.86 9.52
C TYR A 31 -7.38 10.46 9.95
N VAL A 32 -7.11 10.39 11.26
CA VAL A 32 -5.80 9.97 11.77
C VAL A 32 -5.46 8.53 11.39
N ARG A 33 -6.42 7.60 11.43
CA ARG A 33 -6.21 6.21 10.96
C ARG A 33 -5.82 6.15 9.49
N GLU A 34 -6.46 6.97 8.66
CA GLU A 34 -6.15 7.06 7.25
C GLU A 34 -4.76 7.66 7.00
N LEU A 35 -4.36 8.70 7.75
CA LEU A 35 -3.00 9.23 7.70
C LEU A 35 -1.95 8.17 8.06
N ILE A 36 -2.20 7.36 9.10
CA ILE A 36 -1.29 6.30 9.51
C ILE A 36 -1.13 5.25 8.40
N ARG A 37 -2.22 4.85 7.74
CA ARG A 37 -2.16 3.90 6.60
C ARG A 37 -1.33 4.46 5.45
N ARG A 38 -1.55 5.72 5.08
CA ARG A 38 -0.77 6.38 4.02
C ARG A 38 0.71 6.45 4.36
N GLU A 39 1.04 6.71 5.62
CA GLU A 39 2.43 6.70 6.08
C GLU A 39 3.03 5.29 6.02
N GLN A 40 2.29 4.25 6.41
CA GLN A 40 2.71 2.86 6.27
C GLN A 40 2.96 2.49 4.81
N ASP A 41 2.06 2.86 3.89
CA ASP A 41 2.21 2.61 2.46
C ASP A 41 3.44 3.34 1.89
N ARG A 42 3.68 4.58 2.32
CA ARG A 42 4.85 5.37 1.92
C ARG A 42 6.15 4.73 2.41
N GLN A 43 6.18 4.25 3.64
CA GLN A 43 7.34 3.54 4.20
C GLN A 43 7.56 2.21 3.47
N HIS A 44 6.49 1.47 3.16
CA HIS A 44 6.57 0.22 2.42
C HIS A 44 7.15 0.44 1.01
N LEU A 45 6.61 1.41 0.27
CA LEU A 45 7.11 1.78 -1.06
C LEU A 45 8.58 2.20 -1.01
N ARG A 46 8.97 3.03 -0.02
CA ARG A 46 10.37 3.42 0.18
C ARG A 46 11.26 2.19 0.39
N GLY A 47 10.82 1.21 1.19
CA GLY A 47 11.52 -0.05 1.39
C GLY A 47 11.73 -0.82 0.08
N LEU A 48 10.69 -0.94 -0.73
CA LEU A 48 10.77 -1.61 -2.04
C LEU A 48 11.73 -0.89 -3.00
N LEU A 49 11.72 0.44 -3.05
CA LEU A 49 12.63 1.21 -3.89
C LEU A 49 14.09 1.04 -3.48
N LEU A 50 14.37 1.04 -2.17
CA LEU A 50 15.72 0.79 -1.66
C LEU A 50 16.17 -0.65 -1.95
N ALA A 51 15.29 -1.63 -1.75
CA ALA A 51 15.59 -3.02 -2.08
C ALA A 51 15.87 -3.20 -3.58
N GLY A 52 15.08 -2.55 -4.45
CA GLY A 52 15.31 -2.54 -5.90
C GLY A 52 16.62 -1.84 -6.28
N GLY A 53 16.94 -0.70 -5.68
CA GLY A 53 18.20 0.00 -5.92
C GLY A 53 19.44 -0.74 -5.43
N ALA A 54 19.29 -1.60 -4.41
CA ALA A 54 20.36 -2.48 -3.92
C ALA A 54 20.45 -3.81 -4.69
N SER A 55 19.50 -4.12 -5.57
CA SER A 55 19.52 -5.33 -6.38
C SER A 55 20.50 -5.22 -7.56
N GLU A 56 20.91 -6.36 -8.10
CA GLU A 56 21.75 -6.36 -9.31
C GLU A 56 21.03 -5.68 -10.48
N ALA A 57 21.78 -4.91 -11.27
CA ALA A 57 21.24 -4.27 -12.44
C ALA A 57 20.73 -5.33 -13.43
N ALA A 58 19.44 -5.26 -13.77
CA ALA A 58 18.88 -6.13 -14.78
C ALA A 58 19.41 -5.75 -16.18
N ALA A 59 19.42 -6.74 -17.08
CA ALA A 59 19.62 -6.46 -18.49
C ALA A 59 18.51 -5.54 -19.03
N PRO A 60 18.77 -4.76 -20.10
CA PRO A 60 17.76 -3.93 -20.74
C PRO A 60 16.49 -4.73 -21.05
N VAL A 61 15.35 -4.19 -20.65
CA VAL A 61 14.05 -4.81 -20.87
C VAL A 61 13.55 -4.40 -22.25
N ASP A 62 13.39 -5.37 -23.15
CA ASP A 62 12.97 -5.19 -24.53
C ASP A 62 11.68 -5.99 -24.87
N GLU A 63 11.28 -5.97 -26.14
CA GLU A 63 10.08 -6.68 -26.60
C GLU A 63 10.24 -8.22 -26.49
N ALA A 64 11.45 -8.74 -26.69
CA ALA A 64 11.74 -10.16 -26.57
C ALA A 64 11.57 -10.63 -25.12
N TYR A 65 12.02 -9.83 -24.15
CA TYR A 65 11.80 -10.07 -22.73
C TYR A 65 10.31 -10.21 -22.41
N PHE A 66 9.47 -9.26 -22.83
CA PHE A 66 8.02 -9.32 -22.56
C PHE A 66 7.32 -10.46 -23.28
N THR A 67 7.78 -10.84 -24.48
CA THR A 67 7.26 -11.99 -25.22
C THR A 67 7.57 -13.29 -24.50
N ALA A 68 8.82 -13.50 -24.08
CA ALA A 68 9.23 -14.66 -23.29
C ALA A 68 8.51 -14.71 -21.93
N LEU A 69 8.33 -13.56 -21.27
CA LEU A 69 7.63 -13.47 -19.99
C LEU A 69 6.16 -13.93 -20.11
N ARG A 70 5.44 -13.44 -21.13
CA ARG A 70 4.05 -13.84 -21.39
C ARG A 70 3.95 -15.33 -21.71
N GLN A 71 4.82 -15.86 -22.56
CA GLN A 71 4.87 -17.29 -22.86
C GLN A 71 5.09 -18.13 -21.59
N ARG A 72 5.97 -17.68 -20.69
CA ARG A 72 6.22 -18.34 -19.41
C ARG A 72 4.98 -18.34 -18.50
N VAL A 73 4.28 -17.20 -18.39
CA VAL A 73 3.06 -17.10 -17.59
C VAL A 73 1.95 -17.98 -18.15
N HIS A 74 1.77 -18.04 -19.48
CA HIS A 74 0.78 -18.91 -20.12
C HIS A 74 1.11 -20.41 -20.04
N ARG A 75 2.40 -20.77 -19.95
CA ARG A 75 2.86 -22.15 -19.83
C ARG A 75 2.84 -22.66 -18.38
N ALA A 76 2.84 -21.76 -17.41
CA ALA A 76 2.66 -22.14 -16.02
C ALA A 76 1.21 -22.65 -15.82
N PRO A 77 0.99 -23.89 -15.36
CA PRO A 77 -0.35 -24.31 -14.99
C PRO A 77 -0.85 -23.36 -13.91
N GLY A 78 -2.05 -22.80 -14.11
CA GLY A 78 -2.62 -21.78 -13.25
C GLY A 78 -2.43 -22.13 -11.78
N ALA A 79 -1.97 -21.16 -10.99
CA ALA A 79 -1.91 -21.23 -9.54
C ALA A 79 -3.13 -22.00 -9.03
N ALA A 80 -2.89 -23.21 -8.53
CA ALA A 80 -3.92 -24.18 -8.25
C ALA A 80 -5.03 -23.53 -7.41
N ALA A 81 -6.26 -23.64 -7.91
CA ALA A 81 -7.46 -23.30 -7.19
C ALA A 81 -7.34 -23.83 -5.76
N HIS A 82 -7.27 -22.92 -4.79
CA HIS A 82 -7.30 -23.24 -3.37
C HIS A 82 -8.61 -23.99 -3.10
N PRO A 83 -8.60 -25.29 -2.76
CA PRO A 83 -9.83 -26.02 -2.55
C PRO A 83 -10.48 -25.45 -1.27
N ARG A 84 -11.64 -24.82 -1.42
CA ARG A 84 -12.50 -24.45 -0.29
C ARG A 84 -12.85 -25.73 0.46
N ARG A 85 -12.14 -26.01 1.55
CA ARG A 85 -12.58 -26.96 2.57
C ARG A 85 -13.87 -26.41 3.19
N ARG A 86 -15.01 -26.93 2.74
CA ARG A 86 -16.23 -27.00 3.52
C ARG A 86 -15.99 -28.00 4.65
N SER A 87 -16.10 -27.56 5.89
CA SER A 87 -16.69 -28.24 7.07
C SER A 87 -16.56 -27.29 8.24
#